data_AF-A0A119DK49-F1
#
_entry.id   AF-A0A119DK49-F1
#
_cell.length_a   1.000
_cell.length_b   1.000
_cell.length_c   1.000
_cell.angle_alpha   90.00
_cell.angle_beta   90.00
_cell.angle_gamma   90.00
#
_symmetry.space_group_name_H-M   'P 1'
#
loop_
_entity.id
_entity.type
_entity.pdbx_description
1 polymer ?
#
loop_
_entity_poly.entity_id
_entity_poly.type
_entity_poly.pdbx_seq_one_letter_code
_entity_poly.pdbx_strand_id
1 'polypeptide(L)'
;MTAVELVASVTDAPHNARHTHVAAVRRLVKRGDILTHTRCLGCLEEHIFEAFDGEWLCGWPTTDTKRLEGCSPRSRGTYANDISPANVTHINRMPVDVALMLTANQSQHASNPD
;
A
#
# COMPACT_ATOMS: atom_id res chain seq x y z
N MET A 1 -22.46 -27.43 -8.22
CA MET A 1 -21.26 -26.91 -7.56
C MET A 1 -21.70 -26.32 -6.22
N THR A 2 -21.45 -27.03 -5.13
CA THR A 2 -21.80 -26.62 -3.77
C THR A 2 -20.74 -25.66 -3.24
N ALA A 3 -21.14 -24.74 -2.35
CA ALA A 3 -20.30 -23.70 -1.72
C ALA A 3 -18.98 -24.18 -1.07
N VAL A 4 -18.77 -25.50 -0.98
CA VAL A 4 -17.56 -26.15 -0.47
C VAL A 4 -16.39 -26.07 -1.47
N GLU A 5 -16.62 -25.99 -2.79
CA GLU A 5 -15.54 -25.86 -3.78
C GLU A 5 -14.98 -24.44 -3.88
N LEU A 6 -15.72 -23.41 -3.42
CA LEU A 6 -15.25 -22.02 -3.45
C LEU A 6 -14.28 -21.69 -2.30
N VAL A 7 -14.35 -22.44 -1.20
CA VAL A 7 -13.46 -22.25 -0.03
C VAL A 7 -12.09 -22.91 -0.25
N ALA A 8 -12.01 -23.89 -1.15
CA ALA A 8 -10.74 -24.54 -1.54
C ALA A 8 -9.84 -23.64 -2.42
N SER A 9 -10.36 -22.53 -2.96
CA SER A 9 -9.57 -21.54 -3.71
C SER A 9 -8.94 -20.46 -2.82
N VAL A 10 -9.28 -20.41 -1.53
CA VAL A 10 -8.71 -19.44 -0.56
C VAL A 10 -7.37 -19.93 0.01
N THR A 11 -7.03 -21.19 -0.24
CA THR A 11 -5.73 -21.79 0.10
C THR A 11 -4.64 -21.54 -0.94
N ASP A 12 -4.90 -20.70 -1.95
CA ASP A 12 -3.92 -20.35 -2.95
C ASP A 12 -3.02 -19.17 -2.49
N ALA A 13 -2.08 -19.57 -1.64
CA ALA A 13 -0.74 -19.06 -1.43
C ALA A 13 -0.54 -17.58 -1.01
N PRO A 14 0.28 -17.30 0.03
CA PRO A 14 0.68 -15.94 0.45
C PRO A 14 1.27 -15.07 -0.69
N HIS A 15 1.70 -15.68 -1.80
CA HIS A 15 2.08 -14.98 -3.02
C HIS A 15 0.93 -14.21 -3.68
N ASN A 16 -0.30 -14.74 -3.70
CA ASN A 16 -1.44 -14.09 -4.31
C ASN A 16 -1.90 -12.87 -3.50
N ALA A 17 -1.96 -13.00 -2.17
CA ALA A 17 -2.31 -11.88 -1.28
C ALA A 17 -1.33 -10.70 -1.42
N ARG A 18 -0.02 -11.00 -1.48
CA ARG A 18 1.02 -9.98 -1.69
C ARG A 18 0.88 -9.30 -3.05
N HIS A 19 0.64 -10.05 -4.13
CA HIS A 19 0.45 -9.47 -5.46
C HIS A 19 -0.82 -8.63 -5.55
N THR A 20 -1.94 -9.10 -4.99
CA THR A 20 -3.19 -8.34 -4.89
C THR A 20 -3.00 -7.03 -4.13
N HIS A 21 -2.26 -7.08 -3.01
CA HIS A 21 -1.93 -5.88 -2.22
C HIS A 21 -1.09 -4.88 -3.02
N VAL A 22 -0.01 -5.34 -3.67
CA VAL A 22 0.84 -4.47 -4.50
C VAL A 22 0.04 -3.83 -5.63
N ALA A 23 -0.83 -4.60 -6.28
CA ALA A 23 -1.72 -4.09 -7.33
C ALA A 23 -2.71 -3.06 -6.80
N ALA A 24 -3.28 -3.29 -5.61
CA ALA A 24 -4.16 -2.37 -4.92
C ALA A 24 -3.47 -1.03 -4.64
N VAL A 25 -2.28 -1.06 -4.03
CA VAL A 25 -1.48 0.14 -3.73
C VAL A 25 -1.19 0.92 -5.01
N ARG A 26 -0.70 0.23 -6.06
CA ARG A 26 -0.37 0.87 -7.35
C ARG A 26 -1.58 1.55 -8.01
N ARG A 27 -2.78 0.98 -7.85
CA ARG A 27 -4.02 1.54 -8.41
C ARG A 27 -4.56 2.71 -7.60
N LEU A 28 -4.42 2.68 -6.27
CA LEU A 28 -5.03 3.65 -5.37
C LEU A 28 -4.19 4.90 -5.15
N VAL A 29 -2.86 4.75 -5.09
CA VAL A 29 -1.97 5.85 -4.73
C VAL A 29 -1.93 6.93 -5.82
N LYS A 30 -1.94 8.19 -5.38
CA LYS A 30 -1.82 9.38 -6.22
C LYS A 30 -0.78 10.32 -5.64
N ARG A 31 -0.09 11.07 -6.52
CA ARG A 31 0.92 12.06 -6.09
C ARG A 31 0.31 13.01 -5.05
N GLY A 32 1.01 13.19 -3.94
CA GLY A 32 0.57 13.98 -2.79
C GLY A 32 -0.09 13.16 -1.67
N ASP A 33 -0.45 11.88 -1.90
CA ASP A 33 -1.02 11.03 -0.86
C ASP A 33 -0.01 10.73 0.26
N ILE A 34 -0.51 10.59 1.49
CA ILE A 34 0.30 10.15 2.63
C ILE A 34 0.30 8.62 2.68
N LEU A 35 1.47 8.02 2.52
CA LEU A 35 1.71 6.60 2.64
C LEU A 35 2.19 6.27 4.04
N THR A 36 1.48 5.40 4.75
CA THR A 36 2.00 4.77 5.96
C THR A 36 2.57 3.40 5.59
N HIS A 37 3.81 3.11 5.92
CA HIS A 37 4.45 1.83 5.59
C HIS A 37 5.33 1.29 6.72
N THR A 38 5.59 -0.01 6.71
CA THR A 38 6.50 -0.68 7.64
C THR A 38 7.92 -0.73 7.08
N ARG A 39 8.89 -0.24 7.86
CA ARG A 39 10.33 -0.40 7.56
C ARG A 39 10.94 -1.62 8.27
N CYS A 40 12.23 -1.83 8.04
CA CYS A 40 13.02 -2.81 8.79
C CYS A 40 12.82 -2.62 10.30
N LEU A 41 12.78 -3.73 11.04
CA LEU A 41 12.54 -3.76 12.50
C LEU A 41 11.13 -3.32 12.93
N GLY A 42 10.17 -3.25 12.00
CA GLY A 42 8.75 -3.06 12.32
C GLY A 42 8.34 -1.63 12.67
N CYS A 43 9.23 -0.64 12.50
CA CYS A 43 8.84 0.75 12.68
C CYS A 43 7.87 1.20 11.57
N LEU A 44 6.97 2.13 11.90
CA LEU A 44 6.05 2.74 10.95
C LEU A 44 6.53 4.14 10.59
N GLU A 45 6.39 4.50 9.31
CA GLU A 45 6.70 5.84 8.80
C GLU A 45 5.60 6.36 7.89
N GLU A 46 5.49 7.69 7.83
CA GLU A 46 4.65 8.39 6.86
C GLU A 46 5.49 9.16 5.83
N HIS A 47 5.15 8.97 4.56
CA HIS A 47 5.77 9.67 3.43
C HIS A 47 4.71 10.21 2.47
N ILE A 48 4.91 11.40 1.93
CA ILE A 48 4.12 11.99 0.85
C ILE A 48 4.59 11.39 -0.46
N PHE A 49 3.73 10.63 -1.13
CA PHE A 49 4.04 10.00 -2.39
C PHE A 49 4.29 11.03 -3.50
N GLU A 50 5.37 10.83 -4.27
CA GLU A 50 5.77 11.74 -5.34
C GLU A 50 5.63 11.09 -6.71
N ALA A 51 6.24 9.91 -6.89
CA ALA A 51 6.31 9.22 -8.17
C ALA A 51 6.66 7.73 -7.99
N PHE A 52 6.55 6.97 -9.07
CA PHE A 52 7.11 5.63 -9.17
C PHE A 52 8.54 5.70 -9.70
N ASP A 53 9.45 4.91 -9.12
CA ASP A 53 10.75 4.57 -9.69
C ASP A 53 10.81 3.06 -9.96
N GLY A 54 10.36 2.68 -11.16
CA GLY A 54 10.18 1.29 -11.56
C GLY A 54 9.22 0.52 -10.64
N GLU A 55 9.79 -0.36 -9.82
CA GLU A 55 9.03 -1.19 -8.86
C GLU A 55 8.78 -0.53 -7.50
N TRP A 56 9.42 0.62 -7.25
CA TRP A 56 9.38 1.30 -5.97
C TRP A 56 8.50 2.54 -6.02
N LEU A 57 7.93 2.91 -4.87
CA LEU A 57 7.30 4.19 -4.66
C LEU A 57 8.35 5.15 -4.10
N CYS A 58 8.48 6.33 -4.68
CA CYS A 58 9.31 7.40 -4.11
C CYS A 58 8.40 8.35 -3.33
N GLY A 59 8.79 8.65 -2.09
CA GLY A 59 8.03 9.60 -1.27
C GLY A 59 8.91 10.41 -0.33
N TRP A 60 8.47 11.64 -0.04
CA TRP A 60 9.14 12.54 0.89
C TRP A 60 8.62 12.32 2.31
N PRO A 61 9.47 12.23 3.34
CA PRO A 61 9.00 12.05 4.71
C PRO A 61 8.10 13.21 5.14
N THR A 62 7.02 12.92 5.87
CA THR A 62 6.16 13.96 6.47
C THR A 62 6.93 14.74 7.53
N THR A 63 6.43 15.92 7.92
CA THR A 63 7.00 16.71 9.01
C THR A 63 7.09 15.93 10.32
N ASP A 64 6.12 15.07 10.60
CA ASP A 64 6.12 14.22 11.79
C ASP A 64 7.21 13.14 11.73
N THR A 65 7.34 12.45 10.59
CA THR A 65 8.44 11.50 10.37
C THR A 65 9.80 12.17 10.55
N LYS A 66 9.99 13.38 9.98
CA LYS A 66 11.22 14.17 10.13
C LYS A 66 11.51 14.53 11.59
N ARG A 67 10.48 14.91 12.36
CA ARG A 67 10.60 15.25 13.78
C ARG A 67 11.01 14.04 14.62
N LEU A 68 10.42 12.88 14.34
CA LEU A 68 10.69 11.64 15.09
C LEU A 68 12.06 11.05 14.80
N GLU A 69 12.59 11.19 13.58
CA GLU A 69 13.92 10.68 13.24
C GLU A 69 15.07 11.47 13.88
N GLY A 70 14.79 12.64 14.48
CA GLY A 70 15.79 13.50 15.11
C GLY A 70 16.76 14.06 14.09
N CYS A 71 16.58 15.34 13.71
CA CYS A 71 17.33 16.04 12.65
C CYS A 71 18.87 15.99 12.82
N SER A 72 19.49 14.87 12.46
CA SER A 72 20.88 14.80 12.05
C SER A 72 20.92 15.23 10.57
N PRO A 73 21.93 15.97 10.11
CA PRO A 73 22.14 16.19 8.67
C PRO A 73 22.36 14.90 7.87
N ARG A 74 22.60 13.77 8.57
CA ARG A 74 22.61 12.41 8.01
C ARG A 74 21.30 11.64 8.22
N SER A 75 20.27 12.28 8.79
CA SER A 75 18.96 11.68 9.03
C SER A 75 18.19 11.54 7.72
N ARG A 76 17.48 10.42 7.60
CA ARG A 76 16.77 10.00 6.39
C ARG A 76 15.58 10.91 6.09
N GLY A 77 15.15 11.71 7.07
CA GLY A 77 14.20 12.82 6.96
C GLY A 77 14.51 13.90 5.91
N THR A 78 15.67 13.85 5.24
CA THR A 78 16.09 14.89 4.28
C THR A 78 15.88 14.52 2.82
N TYR A 79 15.60 13.24 2.51
CA TYR A 79 15.54 12.74 1.12
C TYR A 79 14.24 11.97 0.84
N ALA A 80 13.93 11.80 -0.43
CA ALA A 80 12.89 10.85 -0.84
C ALA A 80 13.37 9.42 -0.55
N ASN A 81 12.48 8.58 -0.02
CA ASN A 81 12.74 7.17 0.25
C ASN A 81 12.10 6.29 -0.82
N ASP A 82 12.77 5.19 -1.13
CA ASP A 82 12.20 4.06 -1.86
C ASP A 82 11.35 3.22 -0.91
N ILE A 83 10.07 3.10 -1.24
CA ILE A 83 9.08 2.41 -0.42
C ILE A 83 8.55 1.24 -1.23
N SER A 84 8.69 0.02 -0.68
CA SER A 84 8.09 -1.16 -1.31
C SER A 84 6.57 -1.03 -1.25
N PRO A 85 5.84 -1.15 -2.37
CA PRO A 85 4.38 -1.16 -2.34
C PRO A 85 3.82 -2.24 -1.40
N ALA A 86 4.53 -3.36 -1.23
CA ALA A 86 4.13 -4.45 -0.35
C ALA A 86 4.19 -4.11 1.15
N ASN A 87 4.93 -3.05 1.51
CA ASN A 87 5.07 -2.61 2.90
C ASN A 87 4.10 -1.47 3.24
N VAL A 88 3.38 -0.92 2.25
CA VAL A 88 2.37 0.11 2.49
C VAL A 88 1.20 -0.51 3.23
N THR A 89 0.87 0.07 4.38
CA THR A 89 -0.23 -0.35 5.24
C THR A 89 -1.44 0.57 5.09
N HIS A 90 -1.22 1.87 4.85
CA HIS A 90 -2.27 2.86 4.70
C HIS A 90 -1.96 3.87 3.59
N ILE A 91 -3.02 4.41 2.98
CA ILE A 91 -3.00 5.57 2.09
C ILE A 91 -3.94 6.62 2.68
N ASN A 92 -3.44 7.83 2.92
CA ASN A 92 -4.14 8.91 3.62
C ASN A 92 -4.72 8.44 4.97
N ARG A 93 -3.92 7.64 5.70
CA ARG A 93 -4.28 6.99 6.99
C ARG A 93 -5.48 6.04 6.92
N MET A 94 -5.95 5.71 5.72
CA MET A 94 -6.95 4.69 5.48
C MET A 94 -6.24 3.37 5.14
N PRO A 95 -6.61 2.24 5.77
CA PRO A 95 -5.93 0.97 5.54
C PRO A 95 -6.05 0.55 4.08
N VAL A 96 -4.95 0.01 3.53
CA VAL A 96 -4.98 -0.67 2.23
C VAL A 96 -5.53 -2.08 2.48
N ASP A 97 -6.85 -2.16 2.56
CA ASP A 97 -7.55 -3.39 2.90
C ASP A 97 -7.69 -4.25 1.63
N VAL A 98 -7.06 -5.43 1.63
CA VAL A 98 -7.10 -6.38 0.50
C VAL A 98 -8.54 -6.82 0.21
N ALA A 99 -9.42 -6.78 1.22
CA ALA A 99 -10.84 -7.12 1.09
C ALA A 99 -11.70 -6.00 0.49
N LEU A 100 -11.46 -4.72 0.81
CA LEU A 100 -12.32 -3.61 0.34
C LEU A 100 -12.22 -3.37 -1.17
N MET A 101 -11.08 -3.66 -1.80
CA MET A 101 -10.93 -3.50 -3.26
C MET A 101 -11.59 -4.62 -4.07
N LEU A 102 -11.75 -5.82 -3.50
CA LEU A 102 -12.44 -6.92 -4.19
C LEU A 102 -13.95 -6.64 -4.31
N THR A 103 -14.55 -6.03 -3.28
CA THR A 103 -15.98 -5.69 -3.25
C THR A 103 -16.33 -4.53 -4.19
N ALA A 104 -15.42 -3.56 -4.37
CA ALA A 104 -15.63 -2.43 -5.28
C ALA A 104 -15.66 -2.84 -6.75
N ASN A 105 -14.83 -3.79 -7.18
CA ASN A 105 -14.83 -4.28 -8.58
C ASN A 105 -16.02 -5.23 -8.86
N GLN A 106 -16.49 -6.01 -7.88
CA GLN A 106 -17.70 -6.84 -8.05
C GLN A 106 -18.96 -5.97 -8.16
N SER A 107 -19.03 -4.87 -7.42
CA SER A 107 -20.16 -3.92 -7.47
C SER A 107 -20.24 -3.14 -8.79
N GLN A 108 -19.10 -2.88 -9.45
CA GLN A 108 -19.06 -2.21 -10.77
C GLN A 108 -19.48 -3.14 -11.92
N HIS A 109 -19.20 -4.44 -11.84
CA HIS A 109 -19.68 -5.41 -12.83
C HIS A 109 -21.17 -5.77 -12.67
N ALA A 110 -21.69 -5.70 -11.45
CA ALA A 110 -23.11 -5.96 -11.19
C ALA A 110 -24.04 -4.81 -11.61
N SER A 111 -23.50 -3.61 -11.89
CA SER A 111 -24.28 -2.41 -12.25
C SER A 111 -24.23 -2.02 -13.73
N ASN A 112 -23.48 -2.76 -14.56
CA ASN A 112 -23.63 -2.76 -16.02
C ASN A 112 -24.02 -4.16 -16.48
N PRO A 113 -25.32 -4.49 -16.51
CA PRO A 113 -25.79 -5.63 -17.28
C PRO A 113 -25.74 -5.23 -18.77
N ASP A 114 -24.88 -5.88 -19.54
CA ASP A 114 -25.18 -6.07 -20.97
C ASP A 114 -26.42 -6.98 -21.12
#